data_AF-A0A523DDP8-F1
#
_entry.id   AF-A0A523DDP8-F1
#
_cell.length_a   1.000
_cell.length_b   1.000
_cell.length_c   1.000
_cell.angle_alpha   90.00
_cell.angle_beta   90.00
_cell.angle_gamma   90.00
#
_symmetry.space_group_name_H-M   'P 1'
#
loop_
_entity.id
_entity.type
_entity.pdbx_description
1 polymer ?
#
loop_
_entity_poly.entity_id
_entity_poly.type
_entity_poly.pdbx_seq_one_letter_code
_entity_poly.pdbx_strand_id
1 'polypeptide(L)'
;VLLETGEIFGELSALSRYPVSADVVARTQTRCLMIRTPALRMLLKQRPLADFKQMVDERYRTRSLSTHLRNVELFAELDGSIIAGLQRSAELVSFEPGAQIVEQDSAGDAFYLVRGGYVKVAVRAGSSDLAITYLRKGDYAGELSLLMDEPWPFSLFALEHVEMVKISRADFDQVVADHDTVRDLLWRSVVTRLKERGAALRNPLSAQYLQMAMDTGLIHGESVLLIDLNTCTRCDDCVRACADTHGGTPRFIREGTRFRQWSIPTACYQCTDPVCMIGCPTGAITRPIGSLEVTINKDTCIGCHNCVKRCPWDNIIEVPYSSPTVKRDIELATKCDLCLGRAQGPACVQMCPHGSATRISFKDLEAVTATLSAEEMR
;
A
#
# COMPACT_ATOMS: atom_id res chain seq x y z
N VAL A 1 -1.44 25.82 6.50
CA VAL A 1 -1.50 26.65 5.27
C VAL A 1 -2.88 27.26 5.20
N LEU A 2 -3.00 28.58 5.01
CA LEU A 2 -4.28 29.23 4.71
C LEU A 2 -4.51 29.16 3.21
N LEU A 3 -5.71 28.72 2.80
CA LEU A 3 -6.11 28.66 1.40
C LEU A 3 -7.03 29.83 1.07
N GLU A 4 -6.73 30.55 -0.01
CA GLU A 4 -7.49 31.72 -0.46
C GLU A 4 -8.30 31.43 -1.73
N THR A 5 -9.13 32.39 -2.13
CA THR A 5 -9.92 32.30 -3.36
C THR A 5 -9.03 32.07 -4.58
N GLY A 6 -9.36 31.05 -5.38
CA GLY A 6 -8.58 30.67 -6.56
C GLY A 6 -7.52 29.59 -6.29
N GLU A 7 -7.31 29.22 -5.02
CA GLU A 7 -6.43 28.10 -4.70
C GLU A 7 -7.14 26.75 -4.81
N ILE A 8 -6.36 25.75 -5.22
CA ILE A 8 -6.78 24.35 -5.31
C ILE A 8 -6.27 23.55 -4.11
N PHE A 9 -7.02 22.51 -3.74
CA PHE A 9 -6.64 21.50 -2.75
C PHE A 9 -7.23 20.14 -3.13
N GLY A 10 -6.63 19.05 -2.63
CA GLY A 10 -7.05 17.68 -2.91
C GLY A 10 -6.53 17.11 -4.25
N GLU A 11 -5.81 17.93 -5.03
CA GLU A 11 -5.16 17.55 -6.28
C GLU A 11 -4.17 16.41 -6.06
N LEU A 12 -3.43 16.44 -4.96
CA LEU A 12 -2.38 15.47 -4.64
C LEU A 12 -2.95 14.06 -4.53
N SER A 13 -3.99 13.89 -3.72
CA SER A 13 -4.65 12.60 -3.53
C SER A 13 -5.36 12.13 -4.80
N ALA A 14 -5.90 13.07 -5.58
CA ALA A 14 -6.54 12.74 -6.85
C ALA A 14 -5.55 12.25 -7.92
N LEU A 15 -4.35 12.84 -7.97
CA LEU A 15 -3.27 12.47 -8.90
C LEU A 15 -2.56 11.19 -8.51
N SER A 16 -2.00 11.21 -7.30
CA SER A 16 -1.09 10.17 -6.82
C SER A 16 -1.80 8.90 -6.34
N ARG A 17 -3.13 8.90 -6.35
CA ARG A 17 -3.99 7.83 -5.81
C ARG A 17 -3.87 7.62 -4.29
N TYR A 18 -3.00 8.37 -3.61
CA TYR A 18 -2.80 8.27 -2.17
C TYR A 18 -3.90 8.96 -1.35
N PRO A 19 -4.04 8.61 -0.05
CA PRO A 19 -4.96 9.27 0.86
C PRO A 19 -4.78 10.78 0.94
N VAL A 20 -5.77 11.46 1.50
CA VAL A 20 -5.70 12.89 1.87
C VAL A 20 -4.47 13.12 2.76
N SER A 21 -3.63 14.07 2.34
CA SER A 21 -2.38 14.42 3.04
C SER A 21 -2.59 15.42 4.17
N ALA A 22 -3.75 16.09 4.23
CA ALA A 22 -4.09 17.07 5.25
C ALA A 22 -5.60 17.27 5.34
N ASP A 23 -6.07 17.70 6.52
CA ASP A 23 -7.43 18.17 6.73
C ASP A 23 -7.62 19.58 6.15
N VAL A 24 -8.80 19.82 5.56
CA VAL A 24 -9.19 21.14 5.05
C VAL A 24 -10.49 21.55 5.74
N VAL A 25 -10.41 22.64 6.52
CA VAL A 25 -11.53 23.16 7.31
C VAL A 25 -11.88 24.56 6.84
N ALA A 26 -13.13 24.77 6.43
CA ALA A 26 -13.62 26.09 6.08
C ALA A 26 -13.73 26.98 7.34
N ARG A 27 -13.02 28.11 7.35
CA ARG A 27 -13.06 29.10 8.46
C ARG A 27 -14.17 30.13 8.30
N THR A 28 -14.67 30.28 7.08
CA THR A 28 -15.77 31.17 6.70
C THR A 28 -16.73 30.40 5.81
N GLN A 29 -17.86 31.02 5.46
CA GLN A 29 -18.72 30.46 4.42
C GLN A 29 -17.93 30.41 3.09
N THR A 30 -17.72 29.20 2.57
CA THR A 30 -16.88 28.97 1.40
C THR A 30 -17.66 28.21 0.33
N ARG A 31 -17.42 28.56 -0.94
CA ARG A 31 -17.90 27.82 -2.10
C ARG A 31 -16.71 27.23 -2.84
N CYS A 32 -16.76 25.92 -3.09
CA CYS A 32 -15.70 25.20 -3.80
C CYS A 32 -16.23 24.66 -5.13
N LEU A 33 -15.40 24.74 -6.17
CA LEU A 33 -15.61 23.98 -7.41
C LEU A 33 -14.92 22.63 -7.25
N MET A 34 -15.67 21.53 -7.40
CA MET A 34 -15.15 20.17 -7.26
C MET A 34 -14.99 19.50 -8.62
N ILE A 35 -13.77 19.08 -8.95
CA ILE A 35 -13.47 18.21 -10.09
C ILE A 35 -13.32 16.78 -9.56
N ARG A 36 -14.16 15.86 -10.01
CA ARG A 36 -14.04 14.45 -9.61
C ARG A 36 -12.80 13.80 -10.22
N THR A 37 -12.18 12.86 -9.50
CA THR A 37 -10.94 12.16 -9.92
C THR A 37 -10.96 11.61 -11.35
N PRO A 38 -12.05 10.96 -11.84
CA PRO A 38 -12.09 10.49 -13.23
C PRO A 38 -11.98 11.63 -14.25
N ALA A 39 -12.67 12.76 -14.00
CA ALA A 39 -12.62 13.93 -14.88
C ALA A 39 -11.23 14.58 -14.85
N LEU A 40 -10.63 14.70 -13.66
CA LEU A 40 -9.26 15.22 -13.50
C LEU A 40 -8.26 14.37 -14.30
N ARG A 41 -8.34 13.04 -14.21
CA ARG A 41 -7.48 12.13 -14.99
C ARG A 41 -7.67 12.24 -16.49
N MET A 42 -8.90 12.48 -16.95
CA MET A 42 -9.16 12.73 -18.37
C MET A 42 -8.52 14.04 -18.82
N LEU A 43 -8.63 15.11 -18.01
CA LEU A 43 -8.02 16.41 -18.30
C LEU A 43 -6.49 16.29 -18.43
N LEU A 44 -5.82 15.63 -17.49
CA LEU A 44 -4.36 15.46 -17.51
C LEU A 44 -3.83 14.69 -18.73
N LYS A 45 -4.64 13.82 -19.32
CA LYS A 45 -4.28 13.05 -20.51
C LYS A 45 -4.40 13.86 -21.80
N GLN A 46 -5.01 15.05 -21.76
CA GLN A 46 -5.11 15.91 -22.92
C GLN A 46 -3.79 16.67 -23.10
N ARG A 47 -3.27 16.66 -24.35
CA ARG A 47 -1.95 17.21 -24.68
C ARG A 47 -1.71 18.71 -24.40
N PRO A 48 -2.69 19.62 -24.22
CA PRO A 48 -2.37 21.01 -23.90
C PRO A 48 -2.21 21.31 -22.39
N LEU A 49 -2.03 20.31 -21.52
CA LEU A 49 -1.99 20.50 -20.05
C LEU A 49 -0.65 20.12 -19.37
N ALA A 50 0.48 20.20 -20.09
CA ALA A 50 1.81 20.08 -19.48
C ALA A 50 2.01 21.08 -18.33
N ASP A 51 1.53 22.32 -18.51
CA ASP A 51 1.58 23.39 -17.52
C ASP A 51 0.78 23.05 -16.25
N PHE A 52 -0.32 22.30 -16.38
CA PHE A 52 -1.14 21.91 -15.23
C PHE A 52 -0.44 20.81 -14.42
N LYS A 53 0.20 19.84 -15.08
CA LYS A 53 1.02 18.84 -14.37
C LYS A 53 2.17 19.53 -13.62
N GLN A 54 2.89 20.43 -14.29
CA GLN A 54 3.98 21.19 -13.70
C GLN A 54 3.51 22.06 -12.52
N MET A 55 2.37 22.75 -12.67
CA MET A 55 1.76 23.52 -11.57
C MET A 55 1.43 22.64 -10.36
N VAL A 56 0.92 21.42 -10.59
CA VAL A 56 0.61 20.50 -9.47
C VAL A 56 1.88 19.96 -8.82
N ASP A 57 2.88 19.59 -9.61
CA ASP A 57 4.18 19.10 -9.10
C ASP A 57 4.90 20.20 -8.28
N GLU A 58 4.85 21.45 -8.72
CA GLU A 58 5.44 22.60 -8.00
C GLU A 58 4.67 22.94 -6.72
N ARG A 59 3.33 22.91 -6.76
CA ARG A 59 2.51 23.04 -5.54
C ARG A 59 2.77 21.90 -4.57
N TYR A 60 2.98 20.66 -5.05
CA TYR A 60 3.35 19.53 -4.19
C TYR A 60 4.68 19.77 -3.47
N ARG A 61 5.74 20.13 -4.22
CA ARG A 61 7.06 20.46 -3.65
C ARG A 61 6.94 21.54 -2.57
N THR A 62 6.13 22.57 -2.83
CA THR A 62 6.00 23.72 -1.92
C THR A 62 5.12 23.42 -0.70
N ARG A 63 4.02 22.66 -0.87
CA ARG A 63 2.97 22.53 0.16
C ARG A 63 3.01 21.23 0.97
N SER A 64 3.56 20.15 0.41
CA SER A 64 3.41 18.81 1.03
C SER A 64 4.69 18.00 1.09
N LEU A 65 5.71 18.31 0.27
CA LEU A 65 6.98 17.60 0.33
C LEU A 65 7.66 17.77 1.70
N SER A 66 7.62 18.95 2.32
CA SER A 66 8.13 19.15 3.69
C SER A 66 7.47 18.23 4.71
N THR A 67 6.14 18.10 4.66
CA THR A 67 5.39 17.21 5.55
C THR A 67 5.76 15.75 5.29
N HIS A 68 5.88 15.34 4.02
CA HIS A 68 6.26 13.98 3.69
C HIS A 68 7.69 13.65 4.09
N LEU A 69 8.66 14.55 3.85
CA LEU A 69 10.03 14.37 4.32
C LEU A 69 10.03 14.22 5.84
N ARG A 70 9.34 15.10 6.58
CA ARG A 70 9.26 15.04 8.05
C ARG A 70 8.58 13.79 8.60
N ASN A 71 7.75 13.10 7.81
CA ASN A 71 7.16 11.82 8.20
C ASN A 71 8.12 10.64 8.03
N VAL A 72 9.25 10.84 7.36
CA VAL A 72 10.34 9.87 7.32
C VAL A 72 11.18 10.09 8.56
N GLU A 73 11.38 9.05 9.37
CA GLU A 73 12.19 9.11 10.59
C GLU A 73 13.57 9.77 10.34
N LEU A 74 14.17 9.44 9.20
CA LEU A 74 15.44 9.99 8.74
C LEU A 74 15.48 11.53 8.67
N PHE A 75 14.36 12.17 8.32
CA PHE A 75 14.29 13.62 8.09
C PHE A 75 13.38 14.34 9.10
N ALA A 76 12.84 13.62 10.08
CA ALA A 76 11.85 14.16 11.03
C ALA A 76 12.41 15.35 11.82
N GLU A 77 13.64 15.22 12.31
CA GLU A 77 14.33 16.20 13.16
C GLU A 77 15.19 17.19 12.38
N LEU A 78 15.19 17.14 11.05
CA LEU A 78 15.96 18.08 10.25
C LEU A 78 15.46 19.52 10.38
N ASP A 79 16.44 20.43 10.39
CA ASP A 79 16.21 21.88 10.39
C ASP A 79 15.37 22.31 9.18
N GLY A 80 14.53 23.33 9.40
CA GLY A 80 13.63 23.84 8.36
C GLY A 80 14.36 24.34 7.11
N SER A 81 15.58 24.88 7.27
CA SER A 81 16.43 25.34 6.17
C SER A 81 16.87 24.21 5.24
N ILE A 82 17.18 23.03 5.80
CA ILE A 82 17.63 21.85 5.05
C ILE A 82 16.45 21.17 4.36
N ILE A 83 15.33 21.04 5.07
CA ILE A 83 14.09 20.58 4.42
C ILE A 83 13.74 21.50 3.25
N ALA A 84 13.86 22.82 3.40
CA ALA A 84 13.65 23.76 2.30
C ALA A 84 14.71 23.63 1.19
N GLY A 85 15.96 23.27 1.52
CA GLY A 85 17.00 22.90 0.56
C GLY A 85 16.59 21.70 -0.29
N LEU A 86 16.31 20.58 0.37
CA LEU A 86 15.84 19.34 -0.26
C LEU A 86 14.56 19.55 -1.07
N GLN A 87 13.62 20.38 -0.60
CA GLN A 87 12.41 20.70 -1.34
C GLN A 87 12.70 21.35 -2.71
N ARG A 88 13.78 22.13 -2.81
CA ARG A 88 14.15 22.82 -4.05
C ARG A 88 14.92 21.93 -5.01
N SER A 89 15.79 21.06 -4.49
CA SER A 89 16.67 20.22 -5.32
C SER A 89 16.09 18.84 -5.64
N ALA A 90 15.17 18.31 -4.82
CA ALA A 90 14.64 16.98 -5.02
C ALA A 90 13.81 16.86 -6.30
N GLU A 91 14.02 15.78 -7.06
CA GLU A 91 13.32 15.44 -8.28
C GLU A 91 12.13 14.51 -8.00
N LEU A 92 10.98 14.74 -8.64
CA LEU A 92 9.85 13.82 -8.60
C LEU A 92 9.91 12.90 -9.81
N VAL A 93 10.10 11.61 -9.58
CA VAL A 93 10.19 10.59 -10.63
C VAL A 93 9.05 9.59 -10.50
N SER A 94 8.58 9.08 -11.63
CA SER A 94 7.49 8.12 -11.70
C SER A 94 7.85 6.92 -12.57
N PHE A 95 7.47 5.73 -12.14
CA PHE A 95 7.77 4.48 -12.83
C PHE A 95 6.48 3.68 -13.07
N GLU A 96 6.37 3.10 -14.26
CA GLU A 96 5.27 2.20 -14.61
C GLU A 96 5.53 0.78 -14.07
N PRO A 97 4.47 -0.04 -13.86
CA PRO A 97 4.64 -1.41 -13.40
C PRO A 97 5.62 -2.21 -14.27
N GLY A 98 6.52 -2.96 -13.62
CA GLY A 98 7.56 -3.76 -14.26
C GLY A 98 8.84 -2.99 -14.62
N ALA A 99 8.87 -1.66 -14.49
CA ALA A 99 10.07 -0.88 -14.76
C ALA A 99 11.19 -1.23 -13.78
N GLN A 100 12.40 -1.42 -14.29
CA GLN A 100 13.61 -1.49 -13.48
C GLN A 100 14.07 -0.07 -13.14
N ILE A 101 14.02 0.26 -11.86
CA ILE A 101 14.36 1.59 -11.33
C ILE A 101 15.88 1.70 -11.17
N VAL A 102 16.50 0.64 -10.67
CA VAL A 102 17.95 0.52 -10.44
C VAL A 102 18.41 -0.88 -10.80
N GLU A 103 19.58 -0.98 -11.43
CA GLU A 103 20.27 -2.25 -11.65
C GLU A 103 21.33 -2.49 -10.57
N GLN A 104 21.38 -3.70 -10.02
CA GLN A 104 22.46 -4.12 -9.13
C GLN A 104 23.83 -3.90 -9.80
N ASP A 105 24.83 -3.52 -9.01
CA ASP A 105 26.21 -3.24 -9.41
C ASP A 105 26.38 -1.99 -10.30
N SER A 106 25.29 -1.26 -10.59
CA SER A 106 25.37 0.08 -11.18
C SER A 106 25.86 1.12 -10.16
N ALA A 107 26.31 2.29 -10.65
CA ALA A 107 26.83 3.34 -9.80
C ALA A 107 25.76 3.92 -8.85
N GLY A 108 26.09 4.06 -7.57
CA GLY A 108 25.26 4.75 -6.59
C GLY A 108 25.25 6.27 -6.82
N ASP A 109 24.22 6.80 -7.47
CA ASP A 109 24.15 8.22 -7.85
C ASP A 109 23.08 9.03 -7.10
N ALA A 110 22.15 8.35 -6.43
CA ALA A 110 21.00 9.00 -5.82
C ALA A 110 20.39 8.22 -4.65
N PHE A 111 19.70 8.97 -3.80
CA PHE A 111 18.81 8.48 -2.76
C PHE A 111 17.37 8.58 -3.27
N TYR A 112 16.59 7.53 -3.09
CA TYR A 112 15.18 7.51 -3.46
C TYR A 112 14.30 7.30 -2.23
N LEU A 113 13.30 8.16 -2.07
CA LEU A 113 12.23 8.02 -1.09
C LEU A 113 10.93 7.64 -1.80
N VAL A 114 10.34 6.51 -1.43
CA VAL A 114 9.05 6.06 -1.95
C VAL A 114 7.96 6.97 -1.37
N ARG A 115 7.37 7.78 -2.25
CA ARG A 115 6.15 8.53 -1.93
C ARG A 115 4.93 7.64 -2.06
N GLY A 116 5.02 6.67 -2.96
CA GLY A 116 3.89 5.94 -3.45
C GLY A 116 4.24 4.71 -4.24
N GLY A 117 3.41 3.70 -4.11
CA GLY A 117 3.55 2.44 -4.82
C GLY A 117 4.36 1.44 -4.00
N TYR A 118 4.61 0.28 -4.59
CA TYR A 118 5.45 -0.76 -4.03
C TYR A 118 6.64 -1.02 -4.96
N VAL A 119 7.84 -1.03 -4.39
CA VAL A 119 9.10 -1.30 -5.10
C VAL A 119 9.67 -2.61 -4.57
N LYS A 120 9.87 -3.60 -5.43
CA LYS A 120 10.59 -4.82 -5.08
C LYS A 120 12.08 -4.52 -4.98
N VAL A 121 12.72 -4.99 -3.90
CA VAL A 121 14.16 -5.00 -3.71
C VAL A 121 14.66 -6.42 -3.90
N ALA A 122 15.60 -6.64 -4.82
CA ALA A 122 16.08 -7.97 -5.12
C ALA A 122 17.59 -8.04 -5.36
N VAL A 123 18.16 -9.22 -5.16
CA VAL A 123 19.53 -9.55 -5.55
C VAL A 123 19.54 -10.57 -6.68
N ARG A 124 20.52 -10.45 -7.56
CA ARG A 124 20.77 -11.43 -8.62
C ARG A 124 21.23 -12.74 -8.00
N ALA A 125 20.50 -13.84 -8.24
CA ALA A 125 20.82 -15.17 -7.73
C ALA A 125 20.72 -16.23 -8.84
N GLY A 126 21.80 -16.44 -9.57
CA GLY A 126 21.82 -17.37 -10.71
C GLY A 126 20.97 -16.85 -11.87
N SER A 127 19.93 -17.60 -12.26
CA SER A 127 19.06 -17.26 -13.40
C SER A 127 17.82 -16.44 -13.02
N SER A 128 17.63 -16.10 -11.76
CA SER A 128 16.46 -15.34 -11.28
C SER A 128 16.83 -14.36 -10.18
N ASP A 129 16.06 -13.28 -10.06
CA ASP A 129 16.22 -12.32 -8.97
C ASP A 129 15.51 -12.79 -7.70
N LEU A 130 16.27 -12.84 -6.61
CA LEU A 130 15.78 -13.22 -5.28
C LEU A 130 15.24 -11.98 -4.56
N ALA A 131 13.94 -11.97 -4.26
CA ALA A 131 13.32 -10.90 -3.50
C ALA A 131 13.88 -10.85 -2.06
N ILE A 132 14.44 -9.71 -1.67
CA ILE A 132 14.95 -9.45 -0.31
C ILE A 132 13.85 -8.85 0.55
N THR A 133 13.22 -7.80 0.03
CA THR A 133 12.16 -7.02 0.70
C THR A 133 11.37 -6.23 -0.36
N TYR A 134 10.40 -5.44 0.07
CA TYR A 134 9.78 -4.39 -0.75
C TYR A 134 9.77 -3.07 0.02
N LEU A 135 9.72 -1.97 -0.72
CA LEU A 135 9.60 -0.62 -0.20
C LEU A 135 8.20 -0.10 -0.51
N ARG A 136 7.56 0.54 0.46
CA ARG A 136 6.27 1.22 0.36
C ARG A 136 6.43 2.68 0.75
N LYS A 137 5.32 3.44 0.70
CA LYS A 137 5.30 4.85 1.12
C LYS A 137 6.03 5.06 2.46
N GLY A 138 7.00 5.98 2.46
CA GLY A 138 7.83 6.34 3.60
C GLY A 138 9.16 5.60 3.65
N ASP A 139 9.27 4.45 2.98
CA ASP A 139 10.52 3.71 2.87
C ASP A 139 11.41 4.35 1.80
N TYR A 140 12.71 4.10 1.91
CA TYR A 140 13.73 4.68 1.03
C TYR A 140 14.74 3.64 0.55
N ALA A 141 15.62 4.01 -0.36
CA ALA A 141 16.77 3.22 -0.82
C ALA A 141 17.89 4.12 -1.37
N GLY A 142 19.10 3.56 -1.44
CA GLY A 142 20.29 4.22 -1.99
C GLY A 142 21.25 4.72 -0.93
N GLU A 143 20.82 4.79 0.32
CA GLU A 143 21.65 5.25 1.43
C GLU A 143 22.92 4.42 1.61
N LEU A 144 22.85 3.12 1.34
CA LEU A 144 24.00 2.23 1.46
C LEU A 144 25.08 2.60 0.44
N SER A 145 24.69 2.72 -0.83
CA SER A 145 25.60 3.08 -1.92
C SER A 145 26.16 4.49 -1.76
N LEU A 146 25.37 5.42 -1.22
CA LEU A 146 25.83 6.78 -0.98
C LEU A 146 26.81 6.85 0.21
N LEU A 147 26.48 6.25 1.35
CA LEU A 147 27.32 6.28 2.55
C LEU A 147 28.62 5.50 2.44
N MET A 148 28.58 4.33 1.77
CA MET A 148 29.74 3.45 1.63
C MET A 148 30.61 3.80 0.43
N ASP A 149 30.12 4.67 -0.46
CA ASP A 149 30.70 4.92 -1.79
C ASP A 149 30.88 3.65 -2.62
N GLU A 150 29.85 2.79 -2.60
CA GLU A 150 29.84 1.48 -3.26
C GLU A 150 28.73 1.41 -4.33
N PRO A 151 28.84 0.51 -5.33
CA PRO A 151 27.76 0.24 -6.27
C PRO A 151 26.46 -0.18 -5.60
N TRP A 152 25.35 -0.14 -6.35
CA TRP A 152 24.05 -0.60 -5.87
C TRP A 152 24.09 -2.08 -5.47
N PRO A 153 23.89 -2.43 -4.19
CA PRO A 153 23.93 -3.82 -3.73
C PRO A 153 22.69 -4.62 -4.13
N PHE A 154 21.66 -3.96 -4.67
CA PHE A 154 20.35 -4.51 -5.02
C PHE A 154 19.84 -3.92 -6.34
N SER A 155 18.99 -4.67 -7.03
CA SER A 155 18.10 -4.13 -8.07
C SER A 155 16.79 -3.65 -7.44
N LEU A 156 16.21 -2.59 -8.00
CA LEU A 156 14.90 -2.07 -7.63
C LEU A 156 13.93 -2.18 -8.81
N PHE A 157 12.73 -2.71 -8.58
CA PHE A 157 11.70 -2.87 -9.60
C PHE A 157 10.36 -2.30 -9.14
N ALA A 158 9.69 -1.55 -10.01
CA ALA A 158 8.33 -1.08 -9.74
C ALA A 158 7.34 -2.26 -9.85
N LEU A 159 6.67 -2.63 -8.76
CA LEU A 159 5.62 -3.66 -8.80
C LEU A 159 4.30 -3.11 -9.33
N GLU A 160 4.10 -1.81 -9.16
CA GLU A 160 2.95 -1.07 -9.66
C GLU A 160 3.38 0.34 -10.11
N HIS A 161 2.44 1.25 -10.30
CA HIS A 161 2.79 2.64 -10.55
C HIS A 161 3.42 3.24 -9.29
N VAL A 162 4.71 3.60 -9.39
CA VAL A 162 5.52 4.07 -8.27
C VAL A 162 5.84 5.54 -8.47
N GLU A 163 5.68 6.33 -7.40
CA GLU A 163 6.17 7.71 -7.34
C GLU A 163 7.27 7.80 -6.28
N MET A 164 8.40 8.39 -6.63
CA MET A 164 9.54 8.57 -5.72
C MET A 164 10.03 10.01 -5.75
N VAL A 165 10.62 10.42 -4.63
CA VAL A 165 11.44 11.61 -4.51
C VAL A 165 12.89 11.16 -4.67
N LYS A 166 13.57 11.66 -5.71
CA LYS A 166 15.00 11.43 -5.97
C LYS A 166 15.80 12.61 -5.43
N ILE A 167 16.78 12.31 -4.57
CA ILE A 167 17.74 13.28 -4.02
C ILE A 167 19.10 12.92 -4.62
N SER A 168 19.79 13.90 -5.21
CA SER A 168 21.10 13.65 -5.81
C SER A 168 22.15 13.30 -4.76
N ARG A 169 23.23 12.61 -5.15
CA ARG A 169 24.38 12.38 -4.26
C ARG A 169 24.88 13.66 -3.60
N ALA A 170 25.07 14.73 -4.37
CA ALA A 170 25.58 16.00 -3.85
C ALA A 170 24.66 16.60 -2.76
N ASP A 171 23.35 16.58 -2.98
CA ASP A 171 22.38 17.06 -1.99
C ASP A 171 22.35 16.16 -0.75
N PHE A 172 22.42 14.84 -0.94
CA PHE A 172 22.45 13.88 0.15
C PHE A 172 23.70 14.02 1.03
N ASP A 173 24.87 14.15 0.40
CA ASP A 173 26.15 14.31 1.09
C ASP A 173 26.14 15.59 1.93
N GLN A 174 25.53 16.67 1.43
CA GLN A 174 25.35 17.91 2.20
C GLN A 174 24.49 17.67 3.46
N VAL A 175 23.37 16.96 3.34
CA VAL A 175 22.51 16.65 4.49
C VAL A 175 23.26 15.81 5.53
N VAL A 176 24.01 14.80 5.10
CA VAL A 176 24.76 13.90 5.98
C VAL A 176 25.97 14.58 6.61
N ALA A 177 26.61 15.52 5.92
CA ALA A 177 27.71 16.31 6.46
C ALA A 177 27.26 17.22 7.61
N ASP A 178 26.07 17.81 7.48
CA ASP A 178 25.55 18.79 8.42
C ASP A 178 24.89 18.15 9.68
N HIS A 179 24.54 16.86 9.65
CA HIS A 179 23.70 16.22 10.68
C HIS A 179 24.18 14.82 11.10
N ASP A 180 24.88 14.73 12.23
CA ASP A 180 25.35 13.43 12.76
C ASP A 180 24.19 12.48 13.12
N THR A 181 23.06 12.98 13.62
CA THR A 181 21.86 12.16 13.91
C THR A 181 21.35 11.43 12.67
N VAL A 182 21.34 12.11 11.52
CA VAL A 182 20.92 11.52 10.24
C VAL A 182 21.92 10.42 9.85
N ARG A 183 23.23 10.69 9.97
CA ARG A 183 24.28 9.71 9.68
C ARG A 183 24.10 8.44 10.52
N ASP A 184 23.81 8.58 11.82
CA ASP A 184 23.60 7.43 12.72
C ASP A 184 22.37 6.60 12.34
N LEU A 185 21.25 7.25 12.00
CA LEU A 185 20.03 6.56 11.54
C LEU A 185 20.29 5.80 10.23
N LEU A 186 21.01 6.42 9.29
CA LEU A 186 21.38 5.77 8.04
C LEU A 186 22.29 4.57 8.26
N TRP A 187 23.28 4.66 9.15
CA TRP A 187 24.14 3.52 9.48
C TRP A 187 23.35 2.34 10.03
N ARG A 188 22.35 2.60 10.89
CA ARG A 188 21.43 1.54 11.36
C ARG A 188 20.68 0.91 10.19
N SER A 189 20.16 1.71 9.26
CA SER A 189 19.49 1.21 8.05
C SER A 189 20.42 0.33 7.20
N VAL A 190 21.66 0.78 6.96
CA VAL A 190 22.67 0.04 6.19
C VAL A 190 22.95 -1.33 6.80
N VAL A 191 23.17 -1.39 8.12
CA VAL A 191 23.42 -2.65 8.83
C VAL A 191 22.22 -3.60 8.69
N THR A 192 21.00 -3.08 8.84
CA THR A 192 19.77 -3.88 8.67
C THR A 192 19.68 -4.46 7.26
N ARG A 193 19.85 -3.65 6.21
CA ARG A 193 19.77 -4.14 4.81
C ARG A 193 20.83 -5.19 4.48
N LEU A 194 22.06 -5.02 4.98
CA LEU A 194 23.11 -6.01 4.76
C LEU A 194 22.79 -7.34 5.46
N LYS A 195 22.20 -7.30 6.66
CA LYS A 195 21.72 -8.50 7.36
C LYS A 195 20.61 -9.20 6.58
N GLU A 196 19.62 -8.45 6.09
CA GLU A 196 18.51 -8.97 5.26
C GLU A 196 19.04 -9.61 3.98
N ARG A 197 19.95 -8.93 3.27
CA ARG A 197 20.64 -9.48 2.08
C ARG A 197 21.29 -10.83 2.39
N GLY A 198 22.09 -10.88 3.46
CA GLY A 198 22.78 -12.10 3.86
C GLY A 198 21.81 -13.22 4.28
N ALA A 199 20.71 -12.88 4.96
CA ALA A 199 19.70 -13.84 5.37
C ALA A 199 18.96 -14.45 4.17
N ALA A 200 18.54 -13.63 3.21
CA ALA A 200 17.86 -14.12 2.01
C ALA A 200 18.76 -15.05 1.18
N LEU A 201 20.04 -14.69 1.01
CA LEU A 201 21.01 -15.54 0.31
C LEU A 201 21.24 -16.89 1.01
N ARG A 202 21.15 -16.94 2.35
CA ARG A 202 21.28 -18.18 3.13
C ARG A 202 20.01 -19.01 3.16
N ASN A 203 18.84 -18.38 3.16
CA ASN A 203 17.53 -19.06 3.20
C ASN A 203 16.60 -18.56 2.08
N PRO A 204 16.73 -19.14 0.87
CA PRO A 204 15.91 -18.76 -0.29
C PRO A 204 14.40 -18.98 -0.11
N LEU A 205 13.95 -19.78 0.88
CA LEU A 205 12.53 -20.04 1.11
C LEU A 205 11.79 -18.79 1.58
N SER A 206 12.42 -17.99 2.46
CA SER A 206 11.86 -16.72 2.91
C SER A 206 11.59 -15.77 1.74
N ALA A 207 12.54 -15.69 0.80
CA ALA A 207 12.42 -14.93 -0.42
C ALA A 207 11.33 -15.48 -1.38
N GLN A 208 11.10 -16.80 -1.40
CA GLN A 208 9.99 -17.39 -2.18
C GLN A 208 8.62 -17.00 -1.61
N TYR A 209 8.44 -16.99 -0.29
CA TYR A 209 7.21 -16.52 0.34
C TYR A 209 6.96 -15.04 0.03
N LEU A 210 8.01 -14.23 0.12
CA LEU A 210 7.95 -12.82 -0.23
C LEU A 210 7.60 -12.60 -1.70
N GLN A 211 8.25 -13.34 -2.60
CA GLN A 211 7.97 -13.28 -4.03
C GLN A 211 6.51 -13.66 -4.32
N MET A 212 6.02 -14.74 -3.73
CA MET A 212 4.61 -15.12 -3.85
C MET A 212 3.69 -14.01 -3.35
N ALA A 213 3.99 -13.40 -2.21
CA ALA A 213 3.18 -12.31 -1.66
C ALA A 213 3.14 -11.09 -2.59
N MET A 214 4.24 -10.79 -3.29
CA MET A 214 4.27 -9.75 -4.31
C MET A 214 3.41 -10.13 -5.52
N ASP A 215 3.60 -11.34 -6.06
CA ASP A 215 2.93 -11.80 -7.29
C ASP A 215 1.42 -11.93 -7.12
N THR A 216 0.97 -12.28 -5.91
CA THR A 216 -0.45 -12.45 -5.57
C THR A 216 -1.08 -11.18 -4.96
N GLY A 217 -0.31 -10.09 -4.83
CA GLY A 217 -0.78 -8.82 -4.28
C GLY A 217 -1.05 -8.83 -2.77
N LEU A 218 -0.62 -9.88 -2.06
CA LEU A 218 -0.79 -9.98 -0.61
C LEU A 218 -0.07 -8.85 0.13
N ILE A 219 1.05 -8.35 -0.41
CA ILE A 219 1.79 -7.19 0.15
C ILE A 219 0.93 -5.94 0.38
N HIS A 220 -0.22 -5.83 -0.30
CA HIS A 220 -1.15 -4.71 -0.11
C HIS A 220 -2.06 -4.90 1.11
N GLY A 221 -2.20 -6.14 1.59
CA GLY A 221 -3.18 -6.54 2.59
C GLY A 221 -2.76 -6.27 4.03
N GLU A 222 -3.62 -5.55 4.74
CA GLU A 222 -3.50 -5.31 6.19
C GLU A 222 -4.09 -6.46 7.01
N SER A 223 -5.00 -7.22 6.42
CA SER A 223 -5.65 -8.35 7.06
C SER A 223 -6.04 -9.37 6.00
N VAL A 224 -5.12 -10.28 5.71
CA VAL A 224 -5.31 -11.37 4.77
C VAL A 224 -5.71 -12.61 5.55
N LEU A 225 -6.81 -13.24 5.15
CA LEU A 225 -7.22 -14.54 5.69
C LEU A 225 -6.35 -15.63 5.05
N LEU A 226 -5.76 -16.49 5.86
CA LEU A 226 -5.06 -17.69 5.45
C LEU A 226 -5.71 -18.90 6.11
N ILE A 227 -5.77 -20.01 5.38
CA ILE A 227 -6.20 -21.31 5.89
C ILE A 227 -5.10 -22.32 5.63
N ASP A 228 -4.55 -22.88 6.70
CA ASP A 228 -3.62 -24.00 6.63
C ASP A 228 -4.36 -25.28 6.24
N LEU A 229 -4.02 -25.84 5.08
CA LEU A 229 -4.62 -27.04 4.52
C LEU A 229 -4.10 -28.33 5.16
N ASN A 230 -3.01 -28.30 5.93
CA ASN A 230 -2.52 -29.48 6.66
C ASN A 230 -3.44 -29.82 7.85
N THR A 231 -3.95 -28.79 8.54
CA THR A 231 -4.83 -28.95 9.69
C THR A 231 -6.31 -28.78 9.36
N CYS A 232 -6.66 -28.16 8.22
CA CYS A 232 -8.05 -27.91 7.85
C CYS A 232 -8.77 -29.17 7.37
N THR A 233 -9.83 -29.54 8.08
CA THR A 233 -10.71 -30.68 7.74
C THR A 233 -11.85 -30.33 6.78
N ARG A 234 -11.96 -29.07 6.35
CA ARG A 234 -13.06 -28.55 5.50
C ARG A 234 -14.46 -28.79 6.09
N CYS A 235 -14.61 -28.65 7.41
CA CYS A 235 -15.90 -28.76 8.11
C CYS A 235 -16.89 -27.61 7.84
N ASP A 236 -16.44 -26.55 7.15
CA ASP A 236 -17.18 -25.32 6.81
C ASP A 236 -17.65 -24.45 8.00
N ASP A 237 -17.14 -24.69 9.21
CA ASP A 237 -17.47 -23.88 10.39
C ASP A 237 -17.09 -22.40 10.22
N CYS A 238 -15.98 -22.11 9.53
CA CYS A 238 -15.58 -20.74 9.22
C CYS A 238 -16.56 -20.03 8.27
N VAL A 239 -17.17 -20.77 7.34
CA VAL A 239 -18.16 -20.26 6.38
C VAL A 239 -19.49 -20.03 7.08
N ARG A 240 -19.98 -21.03 7.83
CA ARG A 240 -21.23 -20.93 8.60
C ARG A 240 -21.19 -19.78 9.60
N ALA A 241 -20.11 -19.68 10.39
CA ALA A 241 -19.97 -18.60 11.37
C ALA A 241 -19.96 -17.20 10.73
N CYS A 242 -19.37 -17.07 9.53
CA CYS A 242 -19.42 -15.83 8.78
C CYS A 242 -20.83 -15.52 8.30
N ALA A 243 -21.54 -16.50 7.73
CA ALA A 243 -22.92 -16.35 7.29
C ALA A 243 -23.85 -15.96 8.46
N ASP A 244 -23.77 -16.66 9.59
CA ASP A 244 -24.58 -16.41 10.78
C ASP A 244 -24.37 -14.99 11.33
N THR A 245 -23.11 -14.52 11.28
CA THR A 245 -22.75 -13.15 11.71
C THR A 245 -23.30 -12.08 10.75
N HIS A 246 -23.55 -12.42 9.48
CA HIS A 246 -23.87 -11.46 8.42
C HIS A 246 -25.23 -11.69 7.75
N GLY A 247 -26.20 -12.28 8.46
CA GLY A 247 -27.58 -12.40 7.98
C GLY A 247 -27.79 -13.52 6.96
N GLY A 248 -27.00 -14.60 7.06
CA GLY A 248 -27.15 -15.81 6.26
C GLY A 248 -26.27 -15.89 5.01
N THR A 249 -25.51 -14.84 4.68
CA THR A 249 -24.59 -14.86 3.53
C THR A 249 -23.15 -14.62 3.97
N PRO A 250 -22.23 -15.56 3.71
CA PRO A 250 -20.83 -15.38 4.05
C PRO A 250 -20.22 -14.27 3.19
N ARG A 251 -19.29 -13.50 3.76
CA ARG A 251 -18.63 -12.37 3.09
C ARG A 251 -17.24 -12.71 2.52
N PHE A 252 -16.96 -14.00 2.36
CA PHE A 252 -15.78 -14.54 1.72
C PHE A 252 -16.09 -15.91 1.08
N ILE A 253 -15.26 -16.33 0.13
CA ILE A 253 -15.28 -17.68 -0.46
C ILE A 253 -14.06 -18.43 0.07
N ARG A 254 -14.25 -19.66 0.60
CA ARG A 254 -13.20 -20.44 1.27
C ARG A 254 -12.08 -20.84 0.30
N GLU A 255 -12.45 -21.12 -0.94
CA GLU A 255 -11.54 -21.39 -2.04
C GLU A 255 -10.85 -20.12 -2.53
N GLY A 256 -9.59 -20.25 -2.96
CA GLY A 256 -8.82 -19.17 -3.55
C GLY A 256 -7.40 -19.63 -3.88
N THR A 257 -6.47 -18.69 -4.04
CA THR A 257 -5.08 -18.97 -4.42
C THR A 257 -4.43 -19.91 -3.42
N ARG A 258 -3.76 -20.96 -3.91
CA ARG A 258 -3.00 -21.88 -3.08
C ARG A 258 -1.52 -21.62 -3.22
N PHE A 259 -0.81 -21.64 -2.10
CA PHE A 259 0.63 -21.66 -2.07
C PHE A 259 1.10 -22.64 -1.01
N ARG A 260 1.73 -23.74 -1.45
CA ARG A 260 2.12 -24.86 -0.59
C ARG A 260 0.90 -25.36 0.23
N GLN A 261 1.00 -25.39 1.56
CA GLN A 261 -0.10 -25.77 2.45
C GLN A 261 -1.12 -24.64 2.67
N TRP A 262 -0.82 -23.41 2.26
CA TRP A 262 -1.70 -22.27 2.53
C TRP A 262 -2.73 -22.07 1.44
N SER A 263 -3.99 -21.98 1.83
CA SER A 263 -5.07 -21.45 1.01
C SER A 263 -5.31 -19.99 1.39
N ILE A 264 -5.31 -19.10 0.40
CA ILE A 264 -5.66 -17.69 0.52
C ILE A 264 -7.10 -17.56 -0.01
N PRO A 265 -8.12 -17.55 0.86
CA PRO A 265 -9.51 -17.47 0.44
C PRO A 265 -9.81 -16.12 -0.20
N THR A 266 -10.83 -16.07 -1.07
CA THR A 266 -11.34 -14.80 -1.60
C THR A 266 -12.05 -14.03 -0.50
N ALA A 267 -11.28 -13.27 0.27
CA ALA A 267 -11.70 -12.42 1.37
C ALA A 267 -10.98 -11.07 1.26
N CYS A 268 -11.69 -9.96 1.52
CA CYS A 268 -11.09 -8.62 1.49
C CYS A 268 -9.79 -8.53 2.30
N TYR A 269 -8.71 -8.15 1.62
CA TYR A 269 -7.38 -7.94 2.21
C TYR A 269 -7.27 -6.66 3.06
N GLN A 270 -8.29 -5.81 3.05
CA GLN A 270 -8.28 -4.49 3.69
C GLN A 270 -7.09 -3.64 3.22
N CYS A 271 -6.91 -3.58 1.89
CA CYS A 271 -5.72 -3.03 1.25
C CYS A 271 -5.37 -1.63 1.76
N THR A 272 -4.08 -1.34 1.97
CA THR A 272 -3.62 0.01 2.32
C THR A 272 -4.17 1.06 1.35
N ASP A 273 -4.16 0.76 0.04
CA ASP A 273 -4.80 1.56 -1.00
C ASP A 273 -6.04 0.87 -1.59
N PRO A 274 -7.26 1.20 -1.12
CA PRO A 274 -8.47 0.55 -1.57
C PRO A 274 -9.00 1.15 -2.86
N VAL A 275 -8.59 0.58 -4.01
CA VAL A 275 -9.09 0.96 -5.35
C VAL A 275 -10.62 0.90 -5.45
N CYS A 276 -11.25 -0.01 -4.70
CA CYS A 276 -12.70 -0.13 -4.61
C CYS A 276 -13.36 1.14 -4.05
N MET A 277 -12.73 1.83 -3.09
CA MET A 277 -13.21 3.07 -2.50
C MET A 277 -13.20 4.20 -3.54
N ILE A 278 -12.09 4.33 -4.28
CA ILE A 278 -11.91 5.35 -5.32
C ILE A 278 -12.94 5.18 -6.46
N GLY A 279 -13.36 3.95 -6.73
CA GLY A 279 -14.34 3.63 -7.77
C GLY A 279 -15.81 3.85 -7.40
N CYS A 280 -16.12 4.14 -6.14
CA CYS A 280 -17.49 4.23 -5.65
C CYS A 280 -18.13 5.60 -5.97
N PRO A 281 -19.15 5.67 -6.84
CA PRO A 281 -19.73 6.96 -7.25
C PRO A 281 -20.61 7.61 -6.17
N THR A 282 -21.11 6.84 -5.22
CA THR A 282 -21.98 7.32 -4.13
C THR A 282 -21.24 7.56 -2.82
N GLY A 283 -19.97 7.17 -2.73
CA GLY A 283 -19.25 7.18 -1.46
C GLY A 283 -19.71 6.09 -0.47
N ALA A 284 -20.44 5.07 -0.94
CA ALA A 284 -20.88 3.95 -0.09
C ALA A 284 -19.71 3.15 0.51
N ILE A 285 -18.56 3.16 -0.15
CA ILE A 285 -17.35 2.53 0.36
C ILE A 285 -16.54 3.58 1.10
N THR A 286 -16.23 3.33 2.37
CA THR A 286 -15.53 4.29 3.23
C THR A 286 -14.49 3.61 4.11
N ARG A 287 -13.49 4.36 4.57
CA ARG A 287 -12.56 3.95 5.63
C ARG A 287 -12.66 4.95 6.77
N PRO A 288 -13.09 4.55 7.98
CA PRO A 288 -13.08 5.42 9.13
C PRO A 288 -11.68 5.95 9.45
N ILE A 289 -11.60 7.19 9.93
CA ILE A 289 -10.33 7.80 10.34
C ILE A 289 -9.72 6.98 11.49
N GLY A 290 -8.43 6.70 11.41
CA GLY A 290 -7.73 5.87 12.40
C GLY A 290 -7.98 4.37 12.28
N SER A 291 -8.78 3.93 11.31
CA SER A 291 -9.00 2.51 11.00
C SER A 291 -8.35 2.12 9.68
N LEU A 292 -7.80 0.91 9.61
CA LEU A 292 -7.35 0.29 8.37
C LEU A 292 -8.51 -0.36 7.60
N GLU A 293 -9.69 -0.42 8.19
CA GLU A 293 -10.83 -1.12 7.63
C GLU A 293 -11.56 -0.29 6.57
N VAL A 294 -11.78 -0.91 5.42
CA VAL A 294 -12.71 -0.41 4.40
C VAL A 294 -14.07 -1.03 4.70
N THR A 295 -15.16 -0.28 4.59
CA THR A 295 -16.53 -0.77 4.81
C THR A 295 -17.40 -0.43 3.61
N ILE A 296 -18.50 -1.16 3.42
CA ILE A 296 -19.52 -0.84 2.40
C ILE A 296 -20.84 -0.58 3.12
N ASN A 297 -21.35 0.63 3.01
CA ASN A 297 -22.68 1.01 3.50
C ASN A 297 -23.75 0.59 2.47
N LYS A 298 -24.52 -0.44 2.82
CA LYS A 298 -25.61 -0.97 1.98
C LYS A 298 -26.70 0.07 1.66
N ASP A 299 -26.97 1.03 2.55
CA ASP A 299 -28.06 2.00 2.38
C ASP A 299 -27.75 3.07 1.33
N THR A 300 -26.47 3.24 1.00
CA THR A 300 -25.98 4.19 -0.02
C THR A 300 -25.41 3.49 -1.26
N CYS A 301 -25.34 2.16 -1.23
CA CYS A 301 -24.90 1.35 -2.36
C CYS A 301 -26.03 1.24 -3.39
N ILE A 302 -25.73 1.62 -4.64
CA ILE A 302 -26.71 1.61 -5.74
C ILE A 302 -26.59 0.39 -6.67
N GLY A 303 -25.74 -0.59 -6.32
CA GLY A 303 -25.51 -1.76 -7.17
C GLY A 303 -24.90 -1.40 -8.53
N CYS A 304 -23.86 -0.54 -8.57
CA CYS A 304 -23.20 -0.16 -9.82
C CYS A 304 -22.10 -1.12 -10.28
N HIS A 305 -21.72 -2.08 -9.42
CA HIS A 305 -20.70 -3.11 -9.68
C HIS A 305 -19.28 -2.59 -9.96
N ASN A 306 -19.03 -1.28 -9.84
CA ASN A 306 -17.71 -0.68 -10.10
C ASN A 306 -16.63 -1.23 -9.18
N CYS A 307 -16.95 -1.45 -7.91
CA CYS A 307 -15.99 -1.95 -6.92
C CYS A 307 -15.62 -3.41 -7.18
N VAL A 308 -16.58 -4.24 -7.57
CA VAL A 308 -16.39 -5.64 -7.97
C VAL A 308 -15.43 -5.70 -9.16
N LYS A 309 -15.74 -4.98 -10.25
CA LYS A 309 -14.91 -4.93 -11.46
C LYS A 309 -13.51 -4.35 -11.27
N ARG A 310 -13.27 -3.61 -10.18
CA ARG A 310 -12.01 -2.90 -9.92
C ARG A 310 -11.19 -3.51 -8.81
N CYS A 311 -11.71 -4.49 -8.06
CA CYS A 311 -10.93 -5.18 -7.07
C CYS A 311 -9.91 -6.06 -7.80
N PRO A 312 -8.59 -5.81 -7.68
CA PRO A 312 -7.60 -6.62 -8.40
C PRO A 312 -7.53 -8.08 -7.92
N TRP A 313 -8.20 -8.37 -6.80
CA TRP A 313 -8.13 -9.62 -6.06
C TRP A 313 -9.48 -10.35 -6.02
N ASP A 314 -10.49 -9.86 -6.75
CA ASP A 314 -11.85 -10.41 -6.79
C ASP A 314 -12.51 -10.59 -5.40
N ASN A 315 -12.07 -9.80 -4.42
CA ASN A 315 -12.44 -9.94 -3.01
C ASN A 315 -13.76 -9.24 -2.61
N ILE A 316 -14.53 -8.75 -3.59
CA ILE A 316 -15.84 -8.12 -3.36
C ILE A 316 -16.88 -9.00 -4.06
N ILE A 317 -17.83 -9.49 -3.28
CA ILE A 317 -18.90 -10.36 -3.75
C ILE A 317 -20.20 -9.59 -3.85
N GLU A 318 -21.18 -10.17 -4.51
CA GLU A 318 -22.48 -9.55 -4.76
C GLU A 318 -23.56 -10.38 -4.08
N VAL A 319 -24.48 -9.69 -3.41
CA VAL A 319 -25.59 -10.35 -2.71
C VAL A 319 -26.92 -9.77 -3.18
N PRO A 320 -27.94 -10.63 -3.39
CA PRO A 320 -29.28 -10.17 -3.71
C PRO A 320 -29.82 -9.23 -2.62
N TYR A 321 -30.43 -8.12 -3.04
CA TYR A 321 -31.07 -7.18 -2.14
C TYR A 321 -32.44 -6.75 -2.70
N SER A 322 -33.47 -6.98 -1.90
CA SER A 322 -34.81 -6.50 -2.18
C SER A 322 -34.97 -5.09 -1.61
N SER A 323 -34.92 -4.08 -2.48
CA SER A 323 -35.13 -2.70 -2.09
C SER A 323 -36.60 -2.44 -1.71
N PRO A 324 -36.89 -1.84 -0.54
CA PRO A 324 -38.25 -1.43 -0.19
C PRO A 324 -38.85 -0.38 -1.14
N THR A 325 -37.99 0.39 -1.81
CA THR A 325 -38.37 1.55 -2.63
C THR A 325 -38.27 1.32 -4.13
N VAL A 326 -37.48 0.33 -4.56
CA VAL A 326 -37.27 0.02 -5.98
C VAL A 326 -37.86 -1.36 -6.26
N LYS A 327 -38.88 -1.43 -7.13
CA LYS A 327 -39.54 -2.67 -7.57
C LYS A 327 -38.67 -3.51 -8.53
N ARG A 328 -37.38 -3.66 -8.26
CA ARG A 328 -36.50 -4.57 -8.98
C ARG A 328 -35.47 -5.14 -8.02
N ASP A 329 -35.15 -6.41 -8.21
CA ASP A 329 -34.03 -7.02 -7.51
C ASP A 329 -32.75 -6.33 -7.97
N ILE A 330 -31.96 -5.86 -7.00
CA ILE A 330 -30.64 -5.30 -7.25
C ILE A 330 -29.63 -6.13 -6.47
N GLU A 331 -28.46 -6.34 -7.04
CA GLU A 331 -27.35 -6.94 -6.31
C GLU A 331 -26.50 -5.84 -5.68
N LEU A 332 -26.24 -5.97 -4.39
CA LEU A 332 -25.38 -5.05 -3.67
C LEU A 332 -24.01 -5.70 -3.45
N ALA A 333 -22.97 -4.91 -3.66
CA ALA A 333 -21.63 -5.30 -3.30
C ALA A 333 -21.50 -5.47 -1.79
N THR A 334 -20.87 -6.56 -1.36
CA THR A 334 -20.48 -6.83 0.02
C THR A 334 -19.07 -7.40 0.04
N LYS A 335 -18.42 -7.30 1.20
CA LYS A 335 -17.06 -7.76 1.40
C LYS A 335 -16.83 -8.01 2.88
N CYS A 336 -15.80 -8.79 3.23
CA CYS A 336 -15.39 -8.93 4.61
C CYS A 336 -15.14 -7.55 5.28
N ASP A 337 -15.71 -7.38 6.47
CA ASP A 337 -15.64 -6.21 7.36
C ASP A 337 -14.90 -6.55 8.66
N LEU A 338 -14.09 -7.62 8.65
CA LEU A 338 -13.40 -8.15 9.83
C LEU A 338 -14.32 -8.44 11.03
N CYS A 339 -15.64 -8.57 10.82
CA CYS A 339 -16.64 -8.61 11.88
C CYS A 339 -16.51 -7.42 12.86
N LEU A 340 -16.28 -6.21 12.34
CA LEU A 340 -16.24 -4.98 13.16
C LEU A 340 -17.51 -4.86 13.99
N GLY A 341 -17.34 -4.76 15.32
CA GLY A 341 -18.43 -4.82 16.30
C GLY A 341 -18.44 -6.09 17.15
N ARG A 342 -17.69 -7.13 16.75
CA ARG A 342 -17.53 -8.36 17.52
C ARG A 342 -16.24 -8.30 18.35
N ALA A 343 -16.37 -8.35 19.68
CA ALA A 343 -15.23 -8.22 20.59
C ALA A 343 -14.18 -9.34 20.42
N GLN A 344 -14.59 -10.52 19.99
CA GLN A 344 -13.70 -11.67 19.73
C GLN A 344 -13.03 -11.59 18.35
N GLY A 345 -13.33 -10.57 17.55
CA GLY A 345 -12.84 -10.43 16.19
C GLY A 345 -13.54 -11.35 15.18
N PRO A 346 -12.89 -11.60 14.02
CA PRO A 346 -13.49 -12.29 12.88
C PRO A 346 -14.04 -13.68 13.23
N ALA A 347 -15.34 -13.88 13.00
CA ALA A 347 -16.02 -15.12 13.32
C ALA A 347 -15.43 -16.34 12.58
N CYS A 348 -14.97 -16.14 11.34
CA CYS A 348 -14.36 -17.19 10.53
C CYS A 348 -13.03 -17.73 11.11
N VAL A 349 -12.28 -16.91 11.83
CA VAL A 349 -11.05 -17.31 12.53
C VAL A 349 -11.42 -17.97 13.87
N GLN A 350 -12.26 -17.30 14.65
CA GLN A 350 -12.61 -17.73 16.01
C GLN A 350 -13.35 -19.07 16.05
N MET A 351 -14.15 -19.40 15.03
CA MET A 351 -14.91 -20.64 14.99
C MET A 351 -14.07 -21.84 14.50
N CYS A 352 -12.85 -21.65 14.01
CA CYS A 352 -12.07 -22.76 13.47
C CYS A 352 -11.65 -23.72 14.59
N PRO A 353 -12.19 -24.96 14.66
CA PRO A 353 -11.92 -25.85 15.79
C PRO A 353 -10.52 -26.48 15.73
N HIS A 354 -9.84 -26.35 14.59
CA HIS A 354 -8.50 -26.90 14.34
C HIS A 354 -7.40 -25.83 14.37
N GLY A 355 -7.77 -24.56 14.61
CA GLY A 355 -6.81 -23.44 14.55
C GLY A 355 -6.22 -23.16 13.16
N SER A 356 -6.81 -23.72 12.10
CA SER A 356 -6.29 -23.63 10.72
C SER A 356 -6.47 -22.27 10.07
N ALA A 357 -7.43 -21.47 10.51
CA ALA A 357 -7.72 -20.16 9.94
C ALA A 357 -7.04 -19.05 10.74
N THR A 358 -6.27 -18.19 10.08
CA THR A 358 -5.60 -17.05 10.71
C THR A 358 -5.68 -15.81 9.84
N ARG A 359 -5.52 -14.62 10.44
CA ARG A 359 -5.38 -13.37 9.71
C ARG A 359 -4.03 -12.76 10.00
N ILE A 360 -3.30 -12.42 8.94
CA ILE A 360 -1.99 -11.78 9.05
C ILE A 360 -1.95 -10.49 8.23
N SER A 361 -1.11 -9.56 8.66
CA SER A 361 -0.75 -8.40 7.86
C SER A 361 0.51 -8.72 7.09
N PHE A 362 0.47 -8.60 5.77
CA PHE A 362 1.65 -8.81 4.93
C PHE A 362 2.62 -7.63 4.95
N LYS A 363 2.31 -6.61 5.75
CA LYS A 363 3.22 -5.52 6.12
C LYS A 363 4.30 -5.92 7.11
N ASP A 364 4.08 -6.98 7.86
CA ASP A 364 5.03 -7.50 8.85
C ASP A 364 5.65 -8.79 8.28
N LEU A 365 6.74 -8.62 7.53
CA LEU A 365 7.40 -9.74 6.85
C LEU A 365 7.99 -10.76 7.82
N GLU A 366 8.36 -10.35 9.03
CA GLU A 366 8.87 -11.25 10.05
C GLU A 366 7.75 -12.14 10.58
N ALA A 367 6.60 -11.55 10.92
CA ALA A 367 5.41 -12.30 11.34
C ALA A 367 4.86 -13.19 10.22
N VAL A 368 4.86 -12.72 8.97
CA VAL A 368 4.48 -13.52 7.80
C VAL A 368 5.41 -14.71 7.66
N THR A 369 6.72 -14.49 7.63
CA THR A 369 7.70 -15.56 7.46
C THR A 369 7.57 -16.57 8.59
N ALA A 370 7.49 -16.12 9.84
CA ALA A 370 7.31 -16.98 11.00
C ALA A 370 6.03 -17.81 10.93
N THR A 371 4.91 -17.22 10.46
CA THR A 371 3.64 -17.92 10.29
C THR A 371 3.75 -18.96 9.18
N LEU A 372 4.29 -18.58 8.03
CA LEU A 372 4.35 -19.44 6.84
C LEU A 372 5.41 -20.55 6.96
N SER A 373 6.42 -20.38 7.83
CA SER A 373 7.49 -21.36 8.09
C SER A 373 7.30 -22.20 9.36
N ALA A 374 6.25 -21.95 10.15
CA ALA A 374 6.05 -22.53 11.49
C ALA A 374 6.04 -24.08 11.55
N GLU A 375 5.83 -24.76 10.43
CA GLU A 375 5.85 -26.22 10.35
C GLU A 375 7.21 -26.82 10.02
N GLU A 376 8.19 -26.08 9.48
CA GLU A 376 9.52 -26.64 9.16
C GLU A 376 10.39 -26.84 10.43
N MET A 377 9.90 -26.40 11.60
CA MET A 377 10.53 -26.61 12.92
C MET A 377 9.82 -27.67 13.79
N ARG A 378 8.72 -28.28 13.31
CA ARG A 378 8.02 -29.40 13.97
C ARG A 378 8.26 -30.68 13.19
#